data_AF-A0A497QBI3-F1
#
_entry.id   AF-A0A497QBI3-F1
#
_cell.length_a   1.000
_cell.length_b   1.000
_cell.length_c   1.000
_cell.angle_alpha   90.00
_cell.angle_beta   90.00
_cell.angle_gamma   90.00
#
_symmetry.space_group_name_H-M   'P 1'
#
loop_
_entity.id
_entity.type
_entity.pdbx_description
1 polymer ?
#
loop_
_entity_poly.entity_id
_entity_poly.type
_entity_poly.pdbx_seq_one_letter_code
_entity_poly.pdbx_strand_id
1 'polypeptide(L)'
;MRREVTGEKMSVRSYVQVPVSEGENVRRILAEWGLLDREHKPVVEGGSLLLPLVDGSLPTVKKLLQGTAGVVTGHRRFESTDRRSKTLAEALKEILTPSELELLPRAYDLIGNIAVLEIPDEIEHHAEVIGEAFLSIHPNFTTVLAKKGAISGTKRTRKYRFLAGDKTTRTIHREYGCRFVVDLE
;
A
#
# COMPACT_ATOMS: atom_id res chain seq x y z
N MET A 1 14.44 -7.56 19.07
CA MET A 1 15.68 -7.67 18.27
C MET A 1 15.33 -7.30 16.83
N ARG A 2 15.54 -6.03 16.45
CA ARG A 2 15.14 -5.50 15.14
C ARG A 2 16.10 -6.07 14.09
N ARG A 3 15.61 -6.92 13.18
CA ARG A 3 16.38 -7.30 11.99
C ARG A 3 16.36 -6.10 11.04
N GLU A 4 17.54 -5.53 10.84
CA GLU A 4 17.84 -4.59 9.77
C GLU A 4 17.58 -5.28 8.43
N VAL A 5 16.49 -4.91 7.77
CA VAL A 5 16.24 -5.21 6.35
C VAL A 5 16.53 -3.93 5.59
N THR A 6 17.81 -3.59 5.46
CA THR A 6 18.26 -2.32 4.86
C THR A 6 19.12 -2.58 3.61
N GLY A 7 18.72 -3.53 2.78
CA GLY A 7 19.51 -4.00 1.63
C GLY A 7 18.99 -3.61 0.23
N GLU A 8 17.68 -3.49 0.00
CA GLU A 8 17.13 -3.42 -1.38
C GLU A 8 16.32 -2.15 -1.69
N LYS A 9 16.28 -1.15 -0.80
CA LYS A 9 15.38 0.01 -0.94
C LYS A 9 15.88 1.15 -1.85
N MET A 10 17.06 1.03 -2.45
CA MET A 10 17.67 2.12 -3.24
C MET A 10 18.15 1.59 -4.58
N SER A 11 17.71 2.20 -5.69
CA SER A 11 18.20 1.86 -7.04
C SER A 11 18.56 3.11 -7.84
N VAL A 12 19.50 2.98 -8.79
CA VAL A 12 19.89 4.07 -9.67
C VAL A 12 18.87 4.20 -10.79
N ARG A 13 18.26 5.37 -10.93
CA ARG A 13 17.33 5.70 -12.01
C ARG A 13 17.77 6.94 -12.77
N SER A 14 17.45 6.94 -14.06
CA SER A 14 17.38 8.17 -14.85
C SER A 14 16.33 9.10 -14.23
N TYR A 15 16.56 10.41 -14.28
CA TYR A 15 15.59 11.40 -13.80
C TYR A 15 15.50 12.60 -14.71
N VAL A 16 14.39 13.31 -14.56
CA VAL A 16 14.27 14.71 -14.96
C VAL A 16 14.04 15.59 -13.74
N GLN A 17 14.80 16.67 -13.67
CA GLN A 17 14.71 17.70 -12.65
C GLN A 17 14.06 18.93 -13.27
N VAL A 18 13.07 19.47 -12.56
CA VAL A 18 12.32 20.66 -12.97
C VAL A 18 12.08 21.56 -11.76
N PRO A 19 11.85 22.87 -11.95
CA PRO A 19 11.38 23.73 -10.86
C PRO A 19 10.10 23.16 -10.23
N VAL A 20 9.93 23.28 -8.91
CA VAL A 20 8.74 22.76 -8.21
C VAL A 20 7.43 23.34 -8.78
N SER A 21 7.46 24.58 -9.28
CA SER A 21 6.33 25.24 -9.95
C SER A 21 5.85 24.49 -11.20
N GLU A 22 6.77 23.85 -11.94
CA GLU A 22 6.49 23.08 -13.16
C GLU A 22 6.24 21.59 -12.86
N GLY A 23 6.46 21.17 -11.60
CA GLY A 23 6.53 19.77 -11.20
C GLY A 23 5.30 18.96 -11.56
N GLU A 24 4.10 19.45 -11.24
CA GLU A 24 2.86 18.71 -11.50
C GLU A 24 2.54 18.62 -13.00
N ASN A 25 2.80 19.69 -13.76
CA ASN A 25 2.58 19.71 -15.20
C ASN A 25 3.47 18.66 -15.89
N VAL A 26 4.77 18.67 -15.59
CA VAL A 26 5.74 17.71 -16.14
C VAL A 26 5.44 16.29 -15.68
N ARG A 27 5.12 16.09 -14.39
CA ARG A 27 4.74 14.77 -13.86
C ARG A 27 3.54 14.18 -14.60
N ARG A 28 2.51 14.99 -14.88
CA ARG A 28 1.31 14.55 -15.63
C ARG A 28 1.68 14.12 -17.05
N ILE A 29 2.45 14.94 -17.77
CA ILE A 29 2.90 14.63 -19.13
C ILE A 29 3.70 13.31 -19.14
N LEU A 30 4.67 13.13 -18.23
CA LEU A 30 5.44 11.89 -18.16
C LEU A 30 4.58 10.68 -17.80
N ALA A 31 3.58 10.86 -16.93
CA ALA A 31 2.67 9.79 -16.52
C ALA A 31 1.72 9.36 -17.64
N GLU A 32 1.22 10.31 -18.44
CA GLU A 32 0.37 10.05 -19.61
C GLU A 32 1.13 9.29 -20.71
N TRP A 33 2.41 9.62 -20.91
CA TRP A 33 3.26 9.00 -21.93
C TRP A 33 3.96 7.72 -21.45
N GLY A 34 3.71 7.27 -20.21
CA GLY A 34 4.34 6.08 -19.65
C GLY A 34 5.86 6.22 -19.42
N LEU A 35 6.37 7.44 -19.34
CA LEU A 35 7.81 7.74 -19.17
C LEU A 35 8.20 7.91 -17.69
N LEU A 36 7.22 8.12 -16.80
CA LEU A 36 7.45 8.27 -15.37
C LEU A 36 7.61 6.92 -14.67
N ASP A 37 8.72 6.74 -13.96
CA ASP A 37 8.89 5.60 -13.06
C ASP A 37 7.99 5.76 -11.83
N ARG A 38 7.06 4.81 -11.66
CA ARG A 38 6.12 4.77 -10.54
C ARG A 38 6.57 3.89 -9.39
N GLU A 39 7.70 3.20 -9.54
CA GLU A 39 8.33 2.33 -8.54
C GLU A 39 9.36 3.06 -7.66
N HIS A 40 9.62 4.34 -7.91
CA HIS A 40 10.57 5.15 -7.14
C HIS A 40 9.95 6.48 -6.69
N LYS A 41 10.30 6.93 -5.48
CA LYS A 41 9.71 8.14 -4.90
C LYS A 41 10.32 9.41 -5.52
N PRO A 42 9.51 10.36 -6.05
CA PRO A 42 10.01 11.68 -6.41
C PRO A 42 10.69 12.38 -5.23
N VAL A 43 11.71 13.19 -5.50
CA VAL A 43 12.47 13.89 -4.46
C VAL A 43 12.50 15.39 -4.76
N VAL A 44 12.33 16.21 -3.72
CA VAL A 44 12.53 17.66 -3.81
C VAL A 44 13.89 17.99 -3.20
N GLU A 45 14.80 18.57 -4.00
CA GLU A 45 16.14 18.97 -3.59
C GLU A 45 16.45 20.37 -4.14
N GLY A 46 16.92 21.29 -3.30
CA GLY A 46 17.36 22.62 -3.73
C GLY A 46 16.31 23.44 -4.49
N GLY A 47 15.02 23.30 -4.15
CA GLY A 47 13.93 24.01 -4.84
C GLY A 47 13.53 23.42 -6.20
N SER A 48 14.07 22.25 -6.57
CA SER A 48 13.70 21.50 -7.77
C SER A 48 13.07 20.16 -7.41
N LEU A 49 12.11 19.70 -8.23
CA LEU A 49 11.52 18.38 -8.17
C LEU A 49 12.25 17.44 -9.13
N LEU A 50 12.70 16.31 -8.61
CA LEU A 50 13.36 15.23 -9.36
C LEU A 50 12.36 14.08 -9.53
N LEU A 51 11.99 13.82 -10.77
CA LEU A 51 11.07 12.77 -11.18
C LEU A 51 11.86 11.60 -11.78
N PRO A 52 11.77 10.39 -11.20
CA PRO A 52 12.43 9.21 -11.75
C PRO A 52 11.73 8.78 -13.05
N LEU A 53 12.52 8.24 -13.98
CA LEU A 53 12.09 7.90 -15.33
C LEU A 53 12.24 6.40 -15.59
N VAL A 54 11.36 5.86 -16.44
CA VAL A 54 11.45 4.46 -16.91
C VAL A 54 12.78 4.25 -17.63
N ASP A 55 13.42 3.09 -17.43
CA ASP A 55 14.71 2.79 -18.04
C ASP A 55 14.69 2.97 -19.57
N GLY A 56 15.70 3.64 -20.12
CA GLY A 56 15.79 3.93 -21.56
C GLY A 56 14.94 5.10 -22.07
N SER A 57 14.09 5.71 -21.24
CA SER A 57 13.20 6.82 -21.67
C SER A 57 13.86 8.20 -21.77
N LEU A 58 15.09 8.35 -21.27
CA LEU A 58 15.81 9.63 -21.21
C LEU A 58 15.90 10.38 -22.55
N PRO A 59 16.20 9.73 -23.71
CA PRO A 59 16.22 10.42 -25.00
C PRO A 59 14.85 10.97 -25.40
N THR A 60 13.78 10.23 -25.14
CA THR A 60 12.40 10.64 -25.41
C THR A 60 12.00 11.83 -24.54
N VAL A 61 12.31 11.78 -23.25
CA VAL A 61 12.04 12.88 -22.31
C VAL A 61 12.80 14.14 -22.71
N LYS A 62 14.09 14.00 -23.08
CA LYS A 62 14.88 15.12 -23.59
C LYS A 62 14.22 15.78 -24.79
N LYS A 63 13.69 15.00 -25.74
CA LYS A 63 12.97 15.50 -26.93
C LYS A 63 11.63 16.17 -26.57
N LEU A 64 10.88 15.57 -25.64
CA LEU A 64 9.57 16.05 -25.23
C LEU A 64 9.64 17.41 -24.52
N LEU A 65 10.71 17.63 -23.74
CA LEU A 65 10.85 18.82 -22.88
C LEU A 65 11.85 19.86 -23.40
N GLN A 66 12.27 19.80 -24.68
CA GLN A 66 13.29 20.72 -25.24
C GLN A 66 12.94 22.21 -25.10
N GLY A 67 11.67 22.57 -25.00
CA GLY A 67 11.20 23.95 -24.82
C GLY A 67 10.91 24.36 -23.37
N THR A 68 11.14 23.47 -22.40
CA THR A 68 10.84 23.75 -20.99
C THR A 68 12.08 24.29 -20.28
N ALA A 69 11.99 25.49 -19.73
CA ALA A 69 13.10 26.10 -19.02
C ALA A 69 13.41 25.38 -17.70
N GLY A 70 14.69 25.30 -17.32
CA GLY A 70 15.10 24.70 -16.05
C GLY A 70 15.05 23.16 -15.99
N VAL A 71 14.93 22.50 -17.15
CA VAL A 71 14.98 21.04 -17.23
C VAL A 71 16.43 20.55 -17.19
N VAL A 72 16.74 19.69 -16.22
CA VAL A 72 18.02 18.97 -16.14
C VAL A 72 17.74 17.47 -16.11
N THR A 73 18.60 16.67 -16.76
CA THR A 73 18.46 15.20 -16.76
C THR A 73 19.73 14.55 -16.25
N GLY A 74 19.62 13.46 -15.51
CA GLY A 74 20.78 12.73 -15.01
C GLY A 74 20.43 11.36 -14.48
N HIS A 75 21.34 10.79 -13.70
CA HIS A 75 21.14 9.54 -12.97
C HIS A 75 21.39 9.79 -11.48
N ARG A 76 20.54 9.23 -10.61
CA ARG A 76 20.77 9.25 -9.16
C ARG A 76 20.13 8.04 -8.51
N ARG A 77 20.45 7.82 -7.23
CA ARG A 77 19.75 6.81 -6.44
C ARG A 77 18.41 7.38 -5.96
N PHE A 78 17.36 6.60 -6.15
CA PHE A 78 16.04 6.87 -5.59
C PHE A 78 15.65 5.78 -4.61
N GLU A 79 14.87 6.16 -3.60
CA GLU A 79 14.22 5.20 -2.74
C GLU A 79 13.09 4.52 -3.53
N SER A 80 13.05 3.20 -3.51
CA SER A 80 11.92 2.47 -4.05
C SER A 80 10.67 2.86 -3.27
N THR A 81 9.58 3.01 -4.01
CA THR A 81 8.28 3.15 -3.41
C THR A 81 7.84 1.75 -2.98
N ASP A 82 7.54 1.57 -1.69
CA ASP A 82 6.83 0.37 -1.22
C ASP A 82 5.39 0.30 -1.83
N ARG A 83 5.02 1.22 -2.75
CA ARG A 83 3.71 1.28 -3.44
C ARG A 83 3.55 0.32 -4.61
N ARG A 84 4.15 -0.87 -4.56
CA ARG A 84 3.31 -1.98 -5.00
C ARG A 84 2.24 -2.03 -3.93
N SER A 85 1.03 -1.57 -4.23
CA SER A 85 -0.14 -1.99 -3.47
C SER A 85 -0.18 -3.50 -3.62
N LYS A 86 0.62 -4.20 -2.80
CA LYS A 86 0.70 -5.64 -2.78
C LYS A 86 -0.70 -6.06 -2.47
N THR A 87 -1.40 -6.59 -3.45
CA THR A 87 -2.69 -7.18 -3.18
C THR A 87 -2.46 -8.30 -2.16
N LEU A 88 -3.49 -8.64 -1.40
CA LEU A 88 -3.39 -9.76 -0.47
C LEU A 88 -2.92 -11.04 -1.19
N ALA A 89 -3.40 -11.25 -2.43
CA ALA A 89 -2.97 -12.33 -3.30
C ALA A 89 -1.48 -12.25 -3.67
N GLU A 90 -0.97 -11.09 -4.07
CA GLU A 90 0.45 -10.91 -4.37
C GLU A 90 1.35 -11.15 -3.16
N ALA A 91 0.91 -10.73 -1.98
CA ALA A 91 1.66 -10.95 -0.73
C ALA A 91 1.71 -12.43 -0.33
N LEU A 92 0.71 -13.22 -0.75
CA LEU A 92 0.54 -14.62 -0.34
C LEU A 92 0.85 -15.63 -1.45
N LYS A 93 1.25 -15.20 -2.65
CA LYS A 93 1.44 -16.08 -3.83
C LYS A 93 2.50 -17.18 -3.67
N GLU A 94 3.45 -16.99 -2.76
CA GLU A 94 4.51 -17.97 -2.46
C GLU A 94 4.11 -18.91 -1.31
N ILE A 95 2.96 -18.67 -0.66
CA ILE A 95 2.46 -19.42 0.51
C ILE A 95 1.21 -20.20 0.14
N LEU A 96 0.29 -19.60 -0.63
CA LEU A 96 -0.98 -20.18 -1.03
C LEU A 96 -0.91 -20.72 -2.46
N THR A 97 -1.64 -21.80 -2.71
CA THR A 97 -1.86 -22.34 -4.06
C THR A 97 -2.73 -21.40 -4.91
N PRO A 98 -2.69 -21.50 -6.25
CA PRO A 98 -3.54 -20.68 -7.12
C PRO A 98 -5.04 -20.74 -6.77
N SER A 99 -5.56 -21.93 -6.41
CA SER A 99 -6.95 -22.11 -5.99
C SER A 99 -7.26 -21.44 -4.65
N GLU A 100 -6.34 -21.46 -3.69
CA GLU A 100 -6.54 -20.80 -2.40
C GLU A 100 -6.47 -19.27 -2.54
N LEU A 101 -5.63 -18.75 -3.43
CA LEU A 101 -5.56 -17.31 -3.72
C LEU A 101 -6.89 -16.75 -4.23
N GLU A 102 -7.67 -17.55 -4.97
CA GLU A 102 -8.99 -17.14 -5.47
C GLU A 102 -10.03 -16.98 -4.35
N LEU A 103 -9.84 -17.69 -3.22
CA LEU A 103 -10.69 -17.68 -2.04
C LEU A 103 -10.38 -16.53 -1.08
N LEU A 104 -9.31 -15.78 -1.32
CA LEU A 104 -8.91 -14.69 -0.43
C LEU A 104 -10.02 -13.63 -0.30
N PRO A 105 -10.21 -13.05 0.91
CA PRO A 105 -11.20 -11.99 1.11
C PRO A 105 -10.90 -10.79 0.22
N ARG A 106 -11.90 -10.36 -0.54
CA ARG A 106 -11.81 -9.16 -1.40
C ARG A 106 -12.28 -7.88 -0.72
N ALA A 107 -13.00 -8.02 0.39
CA ALA A 107 -13.56 -6.94 1.16
C ALA A 107 -13.34 -7.20 2.66
N TYR A 108 -13.45 -6.13 3.43
CA TYR A 108 -13.31 -6.16 4.88
C TYR A 108 -14.18 -5.06 5.50
N ASP A 109 -14.56 -5.25 6.75
CA ASP A 109 -15.22 -4.20 7.52
C ASP A 109 -14.15 -3.38 8.26
N LEU A 110 -14.20 -2.06 8.13
CA LEU A 110 -13.32 -1.12 8.82
C LEU A 110 -14.01 -0.59 10.06
N ILE A 111 -13.43 -0.84 11.24
CA ILE A 111 -13.95 -0.35 12.51
C ILE A 111 -12.82 0.33 13.27
N GLY A 112 -12.66 1.64 13.05
CA GLY A 112 -11.56 2.40 13.65
C GLY A 112 -10.22 1.92 13.09
N ASN A 113 -9.36 1.38 13.96
CA ASN A 113 -8.09 0.75 13.60
C ASN A 113 -8.17 -0.80 13.55
N ILE A 114 -9.37 -1.38 13.59
CA ILE A 114 -9.62 -2.83 13.50
C ILE A 114 -10.18 -3.16 12.11
N ALA A 115 -9.58 -4.14 11.44
CA ALA A 115 -10.14 -4.75 10.23
C ALA A 115 -10.82 -6.08 10.58
N VAL A 116 -11.99 -6.34 9.99
CA VAL A 116 -12.68 -7.62 10.12
C VAL A 116 -12.77 -8.28 8.76
N LEU A 117 -12.18 -9.47 8.65
CA LEU A 117 -12.18 -10.31 7.46
C LEU A 117 -13.24 -11.41 7.56
N GLU A 118 -13.63 -11.93 6.41
CA GLU A 118 -14.43 -13.15 6.29
C GLU A 118 -13.55 -14.20 5.61
N ILE A 119 -13.03 -15.14 6.41
CA ILE A 119 -12.13 -16.20 5.93
C ILE A 119 -12.99 -17.42 5.64
N PRO A 120 -12.99 -17.94 4.38
CA PRO A 120 -13.64 -19.20 4.06
C PRO A 120 -13.01 -20.38 4.79
N ASP A 121 -13.82 -21.39 5.14
CA ASP A 121 -13.38 -22.57 5.88
C ASP A 121 -12.25 -23.32 5.14
N GLU A 122 -12.27 -23.29 3.81
CA GLU A 122 -11.27 -23.92 2.92
C GLU A 122 -9.86 -23.35 3.08
N ILE A 123 -9.73 -22.12 3.58
CA ILE A 123 -8.43 -21.44 3.81
C ILE A 123 -8.25 -21.02 5.27
N GLU A 124 -9.07 -21.53 6.18
CA GLU A 124 -9.03 -21.18 7.61
C GLU A 124 -7.68 -21.58 8.26
N HIS A 125 -6.98 -22.59 7.73
CA HIS A 125 -5.63 -22.96 8.17
C HIS A 125 -4.58 -21.88 7.86
N HIS A 126 -4.85 -20.96 6.91
CA HIS A 126 -4.00 -19.82 6.59
C HIS A 126 -4.43 -18.51 7.27
N ALA A 127 -5.47 -18.52 8.10
CA ALA A 127 -6.11 -17.31 8.62
C ALA A 127 -5.13 -16.33 9.33
N GLU A 128 -4.17 -16.84 10.11
CA GLU A 128 -3.18 -16.01 10.80
C GLU A 128 -2.22 -15.33 9.81
N VAL A 129 -1.69 -16.08 8.84
CA VAL A 129 -0.81 -15.55 7.79
C VAL A 129 -1.54 -14.54 6.91
N ILE A 130 -2.82 -14.76 6.63
CA ILE A 130 -3.68 -13.80 5.94
C ILE A 130 -3.79 -12.50 6.74
N GLY A 131 -3.99 -12.58 8.06
CA GLY A 131 -4.06 -11.41 8.93
C GLY A 131 -2.74 -10.62 8.99
N GLU A 132 -1.61 -11.30 9.07
CA GLU A 132 -0.28 -10.68 9.05
C GLU A 132 0.01 -9.99 7.72
N ALA A 133 -0.27 -10.67 6.61
CA ALA A 133 -0.14 -10.09 5.28
C ALA A 133 -1.04 -8.85 5.13
N PHE A 134 -2.27 -8.92 5.63
CA PHE A 134 -3.19 -7.77 5.60
C PHE A 134 -2.63 -6.54 6.31
N LEU A 135 -2.07 -6.69 7.52
CA LEU A 135 -1.43 -5.58 8.25
C LEU A 135 -0.20 -5.03 7.54
N SER A 136 0.59 -5.89 6.90
CA SER A 136 1.77 -5.45 6.13
C SER A 136 1.39 -4.56 4.93
N ILE A 137 0.19 -4.76 4.38
CA ILE A 137 -0.34 -4.01 3.23
C ILE A 137 -1.09 -2.74 3.69
N HIS A 138 -1.78 -2.81 4.84
CA HIS A 138 -2.67 -1.75 5.32
C HIS A 138 -2.20 -1.17 6.67
N PRO A 139 -1.23 -0.23 6.66
CA PRO A 139 -0.60 0.29 7.89
C PRO A 139 -1.53 1.14 8.77
N ASN A 140 -2.74 1.46 8.32
CA ASN A 140 -3.76 2.16 9.09
C ASN A 140 -4.48 1.26 10.10
N PHE A 141 -4.35 -0.07 9.98
CA PHE A 141 -4.90 -1.03 10.93
C PHE A 141 -3.83 -1.49 11.92
N THR A 142 -4.24 -1.76 13.15
CA THR A 142 -3.38 -2.37 14.18
C THR A 142 -3.85 -3.75 14.58
N THR A 143 -5.09 -4.12 14.25
CA THR A 143 -5.69 -5.40 14.62
C THR A 143 -6.51 -5.95 13.46
N VAL A 144 -6.39 -7.25 13.22
CA VAL A 144 -7.21 -7.98 12.25
C VAL A 144 -7.96 -9.10 12.95
N LEU A 145 -9.27 -9.17 12.73
CA LEU A 145 -10.16 -10.20 13.23
C LEU A 145 -10.83 -10.95 12.06
N ALA A 146 -11.28 -12.18 12.29
CA ALA A 146 -12.18 -12.92 11.41
C ALA A 146 -13.58 -13.02 12.01
N LYS A 147 -14.61 -12.90 11.17
CA LYS A 147 -16.00 -13.22 11.55
C LYS A 147 -16.09 -14.70 11.95
N LYS A 148 -16.74 -14.99 13.08
CA LYS A 148 -17.02 -16.37 13.52
C LYS A 148 -18.49 -16.55 13.88
N GLY A 149 -19.14 -17.48 13.18
CA GLY A 149 -20.52 -17.89 13.43
C GLY A 149 -21.58 -16.85 13.00
N ALA A 150 -22.84 -17.21 13.19
CA ALA A 150 -23.97 -16.35 12.85
C ALA A 150 -24.15 -15.19 13.84
N ILE A 151 -24.80 -14.12 13.39
CA ILE A 151 -25.32 -13.08 14.30
C ILE A 151 -26.40 -13.73 15.16
N SER A 152 -26.31 -13.55 16.48
CA SER A 152 -27.20 -14.23 17.42
C SER A 152 -27.58 -13.36 18.61
N GLY A 153 -28.60 -13.81 19.36
CA GLY A 153 -29.09 -13.15 20.57
C GLY A 153 -29.84 -11.84 20.32
N THR A 154 -30.41 -11.31 21.40
CA THR A 154 -31.19 -10.05 21.39
C THR A 154 -30.31 -8.83 21.16
N LYS A 155 -29.04 -8.90 21.58
CA LYS A 155 -28.02 -7.86 21.32
C LYS A 155 -27.43 -7.93 19.92
N ARG A 156 -27.83 -8.93 19.10
CA ARG A 156 -27.39 -9.11 17.71
C ARG A 156 -25.86 -9.11 17.57
N THR A 157 -25.17 -9.79 18.50
CA THR A 157 -23.71 -9.90 18.49
C THR A 157 -23.26 -11.11 17.67
N ARG A 158 -22.01 -11.07 17.21
CA ARG A 158 -21.33 -12.15 16.50
C ARG A 158 -19.97 -12.35 17.17
N LYS A 159 -19.44 -13.57 17.13
CA LYS A 159 -18.10 -13.85 17.67
C LYS A 159 -17.04 -13.46 16.64
N TYR A 160 -15.87 -13.09 17.14
CA TYR A 160 -14.71 -12.80 16.32
C TYR A 160 -13.53 -13.67 16.74
N ARG A 161 -12.71 -14.06 15.77
CA ARG A 161 -11.42 -14.71 16.01
C ARG A 161 -10.32 -13.70 15.76
N PHE A 162 -9.36 -13.58 16.66
CA PHE A 162 -8.17 -12.77 16.43
C PHE A 162 -7.27 -13.42 15.37
N LEU A 163 -6.80 -12.64 14.40
CA LEU A 163 -5.88 -13.11 13.36
C LEU A 163 -4.46 -12.54 13.53
N ALA A 164 -4.32 -11.22 13.69
CA ALA A 164 -3.01 -10.56 13.76
C ALA A 164 -3.04 -9.19 14.44
N GLY A 165 -1.86 -8.74 14.88
CA GLY A 165 -1.63 -7.40 15.43
C GLY A 165 -1.87 -7.28 16.94
N ASP A 166 -2.39 -6.15 17.39
CA ASP A 166 -2.70 -5.92 18.79
C ASP A 166 -3.96 -6.69 19.19
N LYS A 167 -3.87 -7.51 20.23
CA LYS A 167 -5.00 -8.34 20.69
C LYS A 167 -6.03 -7.51 21.46
N THR A 168 -6.89 -6.80 20.73
CA THR A 168 -7.96 -5.96 21.27
C THR A 168 -9.20 -5.99 20.38
N THR A 169 -10.38 -5.80 20.96
CA THR A 169 -11.66 -5.64 20.27
C THR A 169 -12.22 -4.22 20.41
N ARG A 170 -11.52 -3.37 21.17
CA ARG A 170 -11.95 -2.02 21.50
C ARG A 170 -11.26 -0.98 20.64
N THR A 171 -12.04 -0.05 20.10
CA THR A 171 -11.53 1.00 19.20
C THR A 171 -12.37 2.28 19.27
N ILE A 172 -11.88 3.34 18.61
CA ILE A 172 -12.64 4.56 18.34
C ILE A 172 -12.94 4.60 16.84
N HIS A 173 -14.20 4.36 16.49
CA HIS A 173 -14.69 4.48 15.12
C HIS A 173 -15.09 5.93 14.82
N ARG A 174 -14.86 6.39 13.58
CA ARG A 174 -15.27 7.72 13.12
C ARG A 174 -16.22 7.57 11.94
N GLU A 175 -17.40 8.16 12.07
CA GLU A 175 -18.43 8.14 11.04
C GLU A 175 -19.17 9.48 11.05
N TYR A 176 -19.34 10.10 9.89
CA TYR A 176 -20.04 11.40 9.74
C TYR A 176 -19.61 12.50 10.74
N GLY A 177 -18.32 12.56 11.07
CA GLY A 177 -17.77 13.55 12.03
C GLY A 177 -17.91 13.18 13.51
N CYS A 178 -18.65 12.12 13.83
CA CYS A 178 -18.80 11.59 15.19
C CYS A 178 -17.66 10.63 15.55
N ARG A 179 -17.45 10.43 16.86
CA ARG A 179 -16.50 9.45 17.41
C ARG A 179 -17.25 8.49 18.32
N PHE A 180 -17.15 7.20 18.04
CA PHE A 180 -17.82 6.14 18.78
C PHE A 180 -16.77 5.24 19.44
N VAL A 181 -16.89 5.03 20.75
CA VAL A 181 -16.14 3.97 21.43
C VAL A 181 -16.90 2.67 21.17
N VAL A 182 -16.26 1.73 20.48
CA VAL A 182 -16.86 0.46 20.09
C VAL A 182 -16.04 -0.66 20.71
N ASP A 183 -16.73 -1.67 21.21
CA ASP A 183 -16.17 -2.97 21.58
C ASP A 183 -16.91 -4.05 20.77
N LEU A 184 -16.17 -4.99 20.19
CA LEU A 184 -16.71 -6.02 19.30
C LEU A 184 -17.13 -7.30 20.03
N GLU A 185 -16.89 -7.43 21.33
CA GLU A 185 -17.37 -8.56 22.16
C GLU A 185 -18.80 -8.41 22.69
#